data_AF-A0A077WR37-F1
#
_entry.id   AF-A0A077WR37-F1
#
_cell.length_a   1.000
_cell.length_b   1.000
_cell.length_c   1.000
_cell.angle_alpha   90.00
_cell.angle_beta   90.00
_cell.angle_gamma   90.00
#
_symmetry.space_group_name_H-M   'P 1'
#
loop_
_entity.id
_entity.type
_entity.pdbx_description
1 polymer ?
#
loop_
_entity_poly.entity_id
_entity_poly.type
_entity_poly.pdbx_seq_one_letter_code
_entity_poly.pdbx_strand_id
1 'polypeptide(L)'
;MLKVYIVGLLIMASTMVLAVPIQKRGLKSCYKHATLTQYWIPKEGDQDMTNDGDSIKLSGPKTKKLKTKSGKVIAKVSKATYEKFQMEGTGLLEDGDMVNLDDGKDEFMKVNRKKDPYGIGSDDDIKLDPWVSVAANDLDAGTTLYIKQLDGTKLPDGKIHNGCVRVDDEGWSFEDCQLDFFVLQYSAYKQLDKALPEKVHVEKKDCQVKDYITGKVQKWAVLKGKAKGVSSSSDDDDEDDDDDDKKHHHHHKHHDKKKKKHHDDDDDDDEDDKKKHHHHDDDDDEDDKKKKKHHHHDDDDDDDDDD
;
A
#
# COMPACT_ATOMS: atom_id res chain seq x y z
N MET A 1 85.60 17.45 -26.73
CA MET A 1 84.92 18.64 -26.17
C MET A 1 83.47 18.29 -25.94
N LEU A 2 83.02 18.51 -24.71
CA LEU A 2 81.75 18.08 -24.12
C LEU A 2 80.57 18.86 -24.71
N LYS A 3 79.48 18.19 -25.11
CA LYS A 3 78.16 18.83 -25.32
C LYS A 3 77.18 18.23 -24.32
N VAL A 4 76.70 19.12 -23.46
CA VAL A 4 75.77 18.91 -22.35
C VAL A 4 74.35 18.72 -22.90
N TYR A 5 73.64 17.71 -22.40
CA TYR A 5 72.19 17.58 -22.57
C TYR A 5 71.51 17.90 -21.23
N ILE A 6 70.71 18.95 -21.22
CA ILE A 6 69.84 19.33 -20.08
C ILE A 6 68.56 18.49 -20.20
N VAL A 7 68.35 17.59 -19.26
CA VAL A 7 67.08 16.88 -19.08
C VAL A 7 66.27 17.65 -18.04
N GLY A 8 65.23 18.35 -18.49
CA GLY A 8 64.24 18.97 -17.61
C GLY A 8 63.27 17.91 -17.07
N LEU A 9 63.26 17.71 -15.76
CA LEU A 9 62.33 16.84 -15.07
C LEU A 9 61.13 17.68 -14.60
N LEU A 10 59.98 17.49 -15.25
CA LEU A 10 58.71 18.14 -14.90
C LEU A 10 57.97 17.25 -13.90
N ILE A 11 58.00 17.63 -12.62
CA ILE A 11 57.27 16.93 -11.55
C ILE A 11 55.85 17.50 -11.51
N MET A 12 54.90 16.78 -12.12
CA MET A 12 53.47 17.05 -11.92
C MET A 12 53.03 16.41 -10.60
N ALA A 13 52.87 17.23 -9.56
CA ALA A 13 52.22 16.83 -8.32
C ALA A 13 50.70 16.83 -8.53
N SER A 14 50.13 15.66 -8.83
CA SER A 14 48.66 15.46 -8.80
C SER A 14 48.19 15.47 -7.34
N THR A 15 47.59 16.57 -6.91
CA THR A 15 46.87 16.63 -5.64
C THR A 15 45.57 15.84 -5.78
N MET A 16 45.56 14.60 -5.29
CA MET A 16 44.33 13.83 -5.11
C MET A 16 43.47 14.52 -4.05
N VAL A 17 42.40 15.18 -4.48
CA VAL A 17 41.33 15.61 -3.58
C VAL A 17 40.58 14.36 -3.14
N LEU A 18 40.86 13.88 -1.92
CA LEU A 18 40.06 12.84 -1.30
C LEU A 18 38.68 13.44 -1.01
N ALA A 19 37.67 13.01 -1.78
CA ALA A 19 36.28 13.32 -1.46
C ALA A 19 35.98 12.74 -0.07
N VAL A 20 35.76 13.62 0.91
CA VAL A 20 35.28 13.22 2.23
C VAL A 20 33.93 12.54 2.01
N PRO A 21 33.71 11.31 2.51
CA PRO A 21 32.43 10.66 2.36
C PRO A 21 31.37 11.55 2.99
N ILE A 22 30.36 11.91 2.20
CA ILE A 22 29.18 12.63 2.69
C ILE A 22 28.63 11.78 3.84
N GLN A 23 28.77 12.26 5.07
CA GLN A 23 28.16 11.62 6.23
C GLN A 23 26.67 11.52 5.92
N LYS A 24 26.14 10.30 5.80
CA LYS A 24 24.71 10.06 5.68
C LYS A 24 24.05 10.86 6.80
N ARG A 25 23.24 11.86 6.44
CA ARG A 25 22.51 12.64 7.43
C ARG A 25 21.68 11.65 8.24
N GLY A 26 21.82 11.69 9.56
CA GLY A 26 20.98 10.91 10.46
C GLY A 26 19.52 11.31 10.30
N LEU A 27 18.61 10.53 10.89
CA LEU A 27 17.21 10.92 10.95
C LEU A 27 17.05 12.32 11.58
N LYS A 28 16.02 13.05 11.13
CA LYS A 28 15.61 14.29 11.78
C LYS A 28 15.35 14.03 13.27
N SER A 29 15.65 15.01 14.13
CA SER A 29 15.56 14.83 15.60
C SER A 29 14.13 14.53 16.09
N CYS A 30 13.12 14.96 15.34
CA CYS A 30 11.71 14.67 15.57
C CYS A 30 11.41 13.16 15.63
N TYR A 31 12.21 12.30 14.98
CA TYR A 31 12.01 10.85 14.98
C TYR A 31 12.18 10.19 16.36
N LYS A 32 12.76 10.91 17.34
CA LYS A 32 12.74 10.49 18.76
C LYS A 32 11.33 10.52 19.37
N HIS A 33 10.41 11.25 18.74
CA HIS A 33 9.01 11.43 19.11
C HIS A 33 8.11 11.44 17.86
N ALA A 34 8.37 10.52 16.91
CA ALA A 34 7.58 10.43 15.68
C ALA A 34 6.12 10.11 15.99
N THR A 35 5.19 10.66 15.20
CA THR A 35 3.80 10.20 15.22
C THR A 35 3.74 8.81 14.58
N LEU A 36 3.06 7.87 15.22
CA LEU A 36 2.74 6.56 14.67
C LEU A 36 1.24 6.46 14.45
N THR A 37 0.82 6.41 13.20
CA THR A 37 -0.53 6.02 12.80
C THR A 37 -0.51 4.59 12.26
N GLN A 38 -1.68 4.08 11.88
CA GLN A 38 -1.83 2.76 11.30
C GLN A 38 -2.78 2.80 10.12
N TYR A 39 -2.50 2.00 9.11
CA TYR A 39 -3.37 1.78 7.96
C TYR A 39 -3.51 0.28 7.66
N TRP A 40 -4.59 -0.10 6.99
CA TRP A 40 -4.92 -1.51 6.71
C TRP A 40 -5.57 -1.65 5.34
N ILE A 41 -5.71 -2.90 4.88
CA ILE A 41 -6.49 -3.17 3.66
C ILE A 41 -7.95 -3.38 4.08
N PRO A 42 -8.89 -2.50 3.66
CA PRO A 42 -10.32 -2.77 3.79
C PRO A 42 -10.68 -3.97 2.95
N LYS A 43 -11.51 -4.84 3.51
CA LYS A 43 -11.99 -6.04 2.83
C LYS A 43 -13.50 -5.96 2.64
N GLU A 44 -13.95 -6.15 1.41
CA GLU A 44 -15.39 -6.24 1.12
C GLU A 44 -16.03 -7.33 1.99
N GLY A 45 -17.14 -6.98 2.64
CA GLY A 45 -17.88 -7.85 3.56
C GLY A 45 -17.43 -7.77 5.03
N ASP A 46 -16.23 -7.26 5.32
CA ASP A 46 -15.70 -7.18 6.70
C ASP A 46 -16.23 -5.95 7.47
N GLN A 47 -15.99 -5.95 8.78
CA GLN A 47 -16.17 -4.77 9.64
C GLN A 47 -15.01 -3.80 9.43
N ASP A 48 -15.31 -2.51 9.49
CA ASP A 48 -14.36 -1.40 9.35
C ASP A 48 -14.87 -0.19 10.17
N MET A 49 -14.31 1.01 9.95
CA MET A 49 -14.74 2.25 10.56
C MET A 49 -14.87 3.40 9.55
N THR A 50 -15.75 4.36 9.84
CA THR A 50 -15.74 5.68 9.20
C THR A 50 -14.55 6.52 9.70
N ASN A 51 -14.32 7.65 9.04
CA ASN A 51 -13.28 8.60 9.43
C ASN A 51 -13.53 9.21 10.81
N ASP A 52 -14.79 9.25 11.22
CA ASP A 52 -15.22 9.79 12.51
C ASP A 52 -15.13 8.76 13.65
N GLY A 53 -14.74 7.51 13.33
CA GLY A 53 -14.58 6.45 14.32
C GLY A 53 -15.69 5.42 14.36
N ASP A 54 -16.79 5.63 13.65
CA ASP A 54 -17.99 4.79 13.76
C ASP A 54 -17.79 3.44 13.07
N SER A 55 -18.16 2.36 13.76
CA SER A 55 -18.09 1.01 13.19
C SER A 55 -19.08 0.84 12.03
N ILE A 56 -18.58 0.31 10.92
CA ILE A 56 -19.37 0.02 9.71
C ILE A 56 -19.08 -1.39 9.20
N LYS A 57 -19.94 -1.90 8.34
CA LYS A 57 -19.68 -3.11 7.54
C LYS A 57 -19.55 -2.73 6.07
N LEU A 58 -18.50 -3.19 5.41
CA LEU A 58 -18.21 -2.91 3.99
C LEU A 58 -19.07 -3.76 3.06
N SER A 59 -20.38 -3.59 3.16
CA SER A 59 -21.38 -4.37 2.44
C SER A 59 -22.54 -3.47 2.00
N GLY A 60 -23.53 -4.02 1.29
CA GLY A 60 -24.71 -3.29 0.83
C GLY A 60 -24.89 -3.32 -0.70
N PRO A 61 -25.81 -2.52 -1.25
CA PRO A 61 -26.08 -2.50 -2.68
C PRO A 61 -24.84 -2.13 -3.51
N LYS A 62 -24.50 -2.96 -4.51
CA LYS A 62 -23.31 -2.80 -5.36
C LYS A 62 -23.52 -1.74 -6.45
N THR A 63 -23.48 -0.46 -6.05
CA THR A 63 -23.81 0.70 -6.91
C THR A 63 -22.58 1.42 -7.47
N LYS A 64 -21.42 1.33 -6.81
CA LYS A 64 -20.18 2.00 -7.25
C LYS A 64 -19.33 1.06 -8.09
N LYS A 65 -18.70 1.57 -9.14
CA LYS A 65 -17.83 0.81 -10.05
C LYS A 65 -16.38 1.12 -9.70
N LEU A 66 -15.59 0.10 -9.38
CA LEU A 66 -14.13 0.20 -9.40
C LEU A 66 -13.69 0.14 -10.86
N LYS A 67 -12.98 1.16 -11.34
CA LYS A 67 -12.60 1.28 -12.74
C LYS A 67 -11.09 1.48 -12.86
N THR A 68 -10.52 0.92 -13.92
CA THR A 68 -9.17 1.28 -14.36
C THR A 68 -9.13 2.69 -14.93
N LYS A 69 -7.93 3.23 -15.10
CA LYS A 69 -7.66 4.46 -15.85
C LYS A 69 -8.29 4.50 -17.24
N SER A 70 -8.35 3.36 -17.93
CA SER A 70 -9.03 3.21 -19.23
C SER A 70 -10.56 3.12 -19.16
N GLY A 71 -11.15 3.26 -17.96
CA GLY A 71 -12.59 3.17 -17.72
C GLY A 71 -13.17 1.75 -17.66
N LYS A 72 -12.33 0.71 -17.77
CA LYS A 72 -12.77 -0.69 -17.67
C LYS A 72 -13.20 -0.98 -16.23
N VAL A 73 -14.39 -1.54 -16.08
CA VAL A 73 -14.90 -1.94 -14.76
C VAL A 73 -14.17 -3.20 -14.29
N ILE A 74 -13.59 -3.15 -13.09
CA ILE A 74 -13.01 -4.29 -12.39
C ILE A 74 -14.12 -5.03 -11.64
N ALA A 75 -14.85 -4.31 -10.79
CA ALA A 75 -15.95 -4.83 -9.99
C ALA A 75 -16.99 -3.74 -9.68
N LYS A 76 -18.15 -4.14 -9.17
CA LYS A 76 -19.10 -3.25 -8.50
C LYS A 76 -19.11 -3.55 -7.01
N VAL A 77 -19.08 -2.52 -6.19
CA VAL A 77 -19.05 -2.61 -4.71
C VAL A 77 -20.05 -1.64 -4.10
N SER A 78 -20.28 -1.75 -2.79
CA SER A 78 -21.12 -0.78 -2.08
C SER A 78 -20.44 0.59 -2.01
N LYS A 79 -21.22 1.64 -1.71
CA LYS A 79 -20.67 2.99 -1.51
C LYS A 79 -19.61 3.02 -0.41
N ALA A 80 -19.90 2.40 0.75
CA ALA A 80 -18.97 2.33 1.86
C ALA A 80 -17.67 1.59 1.51
N THR A 81 -17.76 0.46 0.78
CA THR A 81 -16.57 -0.27 0.32
C THR A 81 -15.72 0.58 -0.63
N TYR A 82 -16.35 1.28 -1.59
CA TYR A 82 -15.64 2.15 -2.52
C TYR A 82 -14.89 3.28 -1.79
N GLU A 83 -15.57 3.97 -0.88
CA GLU A 83 -14.99 5.09 -0.13
C GLU A 83 -13.83 4.65 0.75
N LYS A 84 -13.92 3.46 1.37
CA LYS A 84 -12.79 2.89 2.11
C LYS A 84 -11.64 2.43 1.22
N PHE A 85 -11.91 1.84 0.06
CA PHE A 85 -10.85 1.45 -0.89
C PHE A 85 -10.11 2.68 -1.43
N GLN A 86 -10.85 3.76 -1.71
CA GLN A 86 -10.25 5.05 -2.05
C GLN A 86 -9.40 5.58 -0.88
N MET A 87 -9.92 5.55 0.34
CA MET A 87 -9.23 6.09 1.51
C MET A 87 -7.90 5.41 1.83
N GLU A 88 -7.88 4.09 1.87
CA GLU A 88 -6.69 3.33 2.26
C GLU A 88 -5.74 3.09 1.09
N GLY A 89 -6.14 3.45 -0.13
CA GLY A 89 -5.34 3.23 -1.34
C GLY A 89 -5.24 1.77 -1.81
N THR A 90 -5.69 0.80 -1.01
CA THR A 90 -5.75 -0.63 -1.34
C THR A 90 -7.11 -1.20 -0.95
N GLY A 91 -7.58 -2.25 -1.61
CA GLY A 91 -8.82 -2.94 -1.25
C GLY A 91 -8.81 -4.41 -1.64
N LEU A 92 -9.39 -5.26 -0.79
CA LEU A 92 -9.54 -6.71 -1.02
C LEU A 92 -11.01 -7.06 -1.24
N LEU A 93 -11.33 -7.57 -2.43
CA LEU A 93 -12.68 -8.03 -2.77
C LEU A 93 -12.97 -9.40 -2.14
N GLU A 94 -14.27 -9.74 -2.01
CA GLU A 94 -14.71 -11.01 -1.40
C GLU A 94 -14.18 -12.25 -2.15
N ASP A 95 -14.01 -12.16 -3.46
CA ASP A 95 -13.51 -13.23 -4.32
C ASP A 95 -11.97 -13.40 -4.27
N GLY A 96 -11.28 -12.53 -3.53
CA GLY A 96 -9.84 -12.52 -3.37
C GLY A 96 -9.08 -11.70 -4.40
N ASP A 97 -9.76 -11.02 -5.34
CA ASP A 97 -9.12 -9.99 -6.15
C ASP A 97 -8.73 -8.80 -5.27
N MET A 98 -7.56 -8.23 -5.54
CA MET A 98 -7.05 -7.06 -4.84
C MET A 98 -6.90 -5.90 -5.83
N VAL A 99 -7.22 -4.71 -5.37
CA VAL A 99 -7.03 -3.47 -6.11
C VAL A 99 -6.16 -2.51 -5.31
N ASN A 100 -5.32 -1.76 -6.01
CA ASN A 100 -4.66 -0.56 -5.50
C ASN A 100 -5.25 0.65 -6.24
N LEU A 101 -5.22 1.83 -5.62
CA LEU A 101 -5.36 3.08 -6.37
C LEU A 101 -4.25 3.17 -7.40
N ASP A 102 -4.62 3.67 -8.57
CA ASP A 102 -3.73 3.97 -9.70
C ASP A 102 -3.52 5.50 -9.70
N ASP A 103 -3.36 6.10 -10.88
CA ASP A 103 -3.31 7.54 -11.04
C ASP A 103 -4.58 8.26 -10.51
N GLY A 104 -4.46 8.91 -9.36
CA GLY A 104 -5.49 9.76 -8.78
C GLY A 104 -6.37 9.07 -7.74
N LYS A 105 -7.59 9.58 -7.53
CA LYS A 105 -8.43 9.19 -6.38
C LYS A 105 -9.54 8.19 -6.75
N ASP A 106 -9.86 8.04 -8.03
CA ASP A 106 -11.03 7.27 -8.49
C ASP A 106 -10.67 6.17 -9.51
N GLU A 107 -9.37 5.99 -9.76
CA GLU A 107 -8.84 5.00 -10.70
C GLU A 107 -8.14 3.90 -9.90
N PHE A 108 -8.39 2.65 -10.29
CA PHE A 108 -7.90 1.47 -9.59
C PHE A 108 -7.22 0.53 -10.57
N MET A 109 -6.15 -0.11 -10.12
CA MET A 109 -5.49 -1.19 -10.83
C MET A 109 -5.70 -2.52 -10.11
N LYS A 110 -5.81 -3.61 -10.87
CA LYS A 110 -5.85 -4.95 -10.28
C LYS A 110 -4.43 -5.40 -9.97
N VAL A 111 -4.20 -5.80 -8.72
CA VAL A 111 -2.88 -6.21 -8.22
C VAL A 111 -2.54 -7.63 -8.68
N ASN A 112 -1.31 -7.84 -9.14
CA ASN A 112 -0.78 -9.19 -9.38
C ASN A 112 -0.39 -9.85 -8.05
N ARG A 113 -1.36 -10.50 -7.40
CA ARG A 113 -1.20 -11.12 -6.08
C ARG A 113 -0.15 -12.24 -5.97
N LYS A 114 0.45 -12.67 -7.08
CA LYS A 114 1.60 -13.59 -7.05
C LYS A 114 2.92 -12.84 -6.76
N LYS A 115 3.03 -11.59 -7.21
CA LYS A 115 4.17 -10.69 -6.95
C LYS A 115 3.92 -9.92 -5.64
N ASP A 116 2.73 -9.34 -5.51
CA ASP A 116 2.38 -8.37 -4.46
C ASP A 116 1.15 -8.87 -3.69
N PRO A 117 1.31 -9.91 -2.83
CA PRO A 117 0.18 -10.60 -2.20
C PRO A 117 -0.70 -9.72 -1.28
N TYR A 118 -0.14 -8.60 -0.80
CA TYR A 118 -0.76 -7.67 0.16
C TYR A 118 -0.83 -6.22 -0.34
N GLY A 119 -0.61 -6.00 -1.64
CA GLY A 119 -0.67 -4.66 -2.24
C GLY A 119 0.69 -4.14 -2.66
N ILE A 120 0.63 -3.11 -3.50
CA ILE A 120 1.76 -2.32 -3.98
C ILE A 120 1.89 -1.10 -3.07
N GLY A 121 3.13 -0.74 -2.72
CA GLY A 121 3.46 0.44 -1.91
C GLY A 121 3.64 1.68 -2.78
N SER A 122 4.63 2.52 -2.45
CA SER A 122 4.84 3.82 -3.13
C SER A 122 5.33 3.73 -4.58
N ASP A 123 5.79 2.56 -5.02
CA ASP A 123 6.24 2.29 -6.39
C ASP A 123 5.84 0.86 -6.79
N ASP A 124 5.68 0.60 -8.09
CA ASP A 124 5.25 -0.67 -8.71
C ASP A 124 6.15 -1.87 -8.39
N ASP A 125 7.39 -1.60 -7.96
CA ASP A 125 8.37 -2.61 -7.55
C ASP A 125 8.51 -2.76 -6.03
N ILE A 126 7.76 -1.97 -5.26
CA ILE A 126 7.72 -2.05 -3.81
C ILE A 126 6.41 -2.73 -3.41
N LYS A 127 6.54 -3.87 -2.73
CA LYS A 127 5.41 -4.61 -2.18
C LYS A 127 5.22 -4.27 -0.70
N LEU A 128 3.96 -4.29 -0.26
CA LEU A 128 3.63 -4.21 1.15
C LEU A 128 3.76 -5.59 1.81
N ASP A 129 4.41 -5.62 2.97
CA ASP A 129 4.55 -6.79 3.82
C ASP A 129 3.90 -6.48 5.20
N PRO A 130 2.88 -7.24 5.61
CA PRO A 130 2.20 -7.02 6.89
C PRO A 130 3.16 -6.95 8.06
N TRP A 131 2.89 -6.03 8.99
CA TRP A 131 3.61 -5.88 10.24
C TRP A 131 5.03 -5.35 10.11
N VAL A 132 5.53 -5.05 8.91
CA VAL A 132 6.89 -4.55 8.72
C VAL A 132 7.00 -3.39 7.75
N SER A 133 6.03 -3.20 6.87
CA SER A 133 5.97 -2.00 6.02
C SER A 133 5.47 -0.80 6.82
N VAL A 134 6.10 0.36 6.60
CA VAL A 134 5.63 1.67 7.05
C VAL A 134 5.59 2.64 5.88
N ALA A 135 4.62 3.55 5.91
CA ALA A 135 4.61 4.72 5.05
C ALA A 135 5.37 5.88 5.70
N ALA A 136 6.19 6.60 4.93
CA ALA A 136 6.91 7.80 5.39
C ALA A 136 7.25 8.72 4.20
N ASN A 137 7.00 10.02 4.32
CA ASN A 137 7.15 10.95 3.19
C ASN A 137 8.55 11.59 3.10
N ASP A 138 9.34 11.51 4.17
CA ASP A 138 10.64 12.17 4.28
C ASP A 138 11.81 11.20 4.48
N LEU A 139 11.59 9.91 4.19
CA LEU A 139 12.59 8.85 4.23
C LEU A 139 12.60 8.08 2.91
N ASP A 140 13.80 7.74 2.44
CA ASP A 140 13.94 6.92 1.23
C ASP A 140 13.33 5.52 1.44
N ALA A 141 12.58 5.07 0.44
CA ALA A 141 12.10 3.69 0.35
C ALA A 141 13.24 2.67 0.56
N GLY A 142 12.90 1.55 1.19
CA GLY A 142 13.84 0.50 1.60
C GLY A 142 14.65 0.84 2.88
N THR A 143 14.54 2.05 3.44
CA THR A 143 15.18 2.37 4.72
C THR A 143 14.63 1.48 5.83
N THR A 144 15.51 0.75 6.51
CA THR A 144 15.15 0.00 7.72
C THR A 144 15.20 0.91 8.95
N LEU A 145 14.18 0.78 9.79
CA LEU A 145 13.98 1.54 11.01
C LEU A 145 13.78 0.60 12.17
N TYR A 146 14.27 1.00 13.34
CA TYR A 146 13.97 0.36 14.60
C TYR A 146 13.05 1.26 15.41
N ILE A 147 11.84 0.77 15.70
CA ILE A 147 10.84 1.43 16.54
C ILE A 147 10.84 0.74 17.90
N LYS A 148 11.30 1.45 18.93
CA LYS A 148 11.49 0.86 20.27
C LYS A 148 10.21 0.27 20.84
N GLN A 149 9.08 0.93 20.63
CA GLN A 149 7.76 0.54 21.13
C GLN A 149 7.15 -0.66 20.39
N LEU A 150 7.67 -1.00 19.20
CA LEU A 150 7.26 -2.21 18.49
C LEU A 150 8.07 -3.44 18.93
N ASP A 151 9.23 -3.29 19.58
CA ASP A 151 10.00 -4.44 20.06
C ASP A 151 9.35 -5.08 21.28
N GLY A 152 9.10 -6.38 21.20
CA GLY A 152 8.35 -7.13 22.22
C GLY A 152 6.83 -7.07 22.09
N THR A 153 6.29 -6.27 21.15
CA THR A 153 4.84 -6.16 20.94
C THR A 153 4.27 -7.45 20.36
N LYS A 154 3.20 -7.97 20.98
CA LYS A 154 2.51 -9.17 20.52
C LYS A 154 1.55 -8.82 19.38
N LEU A 155 1.81 -9.38 18.21
CA LEU A 155 0.98 -9.24 17.03
C LEU A 155 -0.33 -10.04 17.16
N PRO A 156 -1.38 -9.70 16.39
CA PRO A 156 -2.67 -10.39 16.42
C PRO A 156 -2.61 -11.90 16.13
N ASP A 157 -1.61 -12.34 15.36
CA ASP A 157 -1.40 -13.74 15.05
C ASP A 157 -0.66 -14.52 16.16
N GLY A 158 -0.17 -13.81 17.18
CA GLY A 158 0.55 -14.34 18.34
C GLY A 158 2.06 -14.22 18.25
N LYS A 159 2.64 -13.80 17.11
CA LYS A 159 4.08 -13.54 17.00
C LYS A 159 4.48 -12.32 17.83
N ILE A 160 5.76 -12.22 18.14
CA ILE A 160 6.34 -11.07 18.86
C ILE A 160 7.18 -10.27 17.88
N HIS A 161 6.85 -9.00 17.72
CA HIS A 161 7.54 -8.09 16.82
C HIS A 161 8.91 -7.69 17.40
N ASN A 162 9.93 -7.50 16.55
CA ASN A 162 11.33 -7.22 16.95
C ASN A 162 11.73 -5.74 16.80
N GLY A 163 10.75 -4.86 16.70
CA GLY A 163 10.93 -3.42 16.47
C GLY A 163 11.38 -3.02 15.06
N CYS A 164 11.77 -3.96 14.19
CA CYS A 164 12.33 -3.63 12.88
C CYS A 164 11.27 -3.53 11.79
N VAL A 165 11.24 -2.40 11.09
CA VAL A 165 10.32 -2.09 9.99
C VAL A 165 11.09 -1.51 8.80
N ARG A 166 10.43 -1.37 7.65
CA ARG A 166 10.99 -0.86 6.39
C ARG A 166 10.04 0.15 5.77
N VAL A 167 10.59 1.25 5.28
CA VAL A 167 9.84 2.24 4.51
C VAL A 167 9.51 1.62 3.15
N ASP A 168 8.24 1.30 2.93
CA ASP A 168 7.76 0.65 1.70
C ASP A 168 6.64 1.46 1.02
N ASP A 169 6.24 2.58 1.60
CA ASP A 169 5.04 3.29 1.19
C ASP A 169 5.15 4.79 1.48
N GLU A 170 4.20 5.55 0.93
CA GLU A 170 4.06 6.99 1.12
C GLU A 170 2.60 7.33 1.45
N GLY A 171 2.40 8.40 2.23
CA GLY A 171 1.08 8.82 2.68
C GLY A 171 0.67 10.16 2.09
N TRP A 172 -0.63 10.33 1.82
CA TRP A 172 -1.18 11.60 1.33
C TRP A 172 -1.74 12.54 2.40
N SER A 173 -1.80 12.10 3.66
CA SER A 173 -2.51 12.77 4.76
C SER A 173 -1.59 13.33 5.85
N PHE A 174 -0.28 13.15 5.70
CA PHE A 174 0.72 13.59 6.66
C PHE A 174 1.99 14.09 5.96
N GLU A 175 2.88 14.71 6.72
CA GLU A 175 4.14 15.27 6.24
C GLU A 175 5.34 14.55 6.92
N ASP A 176 6.36 15.31 7.31
CA ASP A 176 7.58 14.79 7.90
C ASP A 176 7.36 14.17 9.30
N CYS A 177 8.25 13.26 9.70
CA CYS A 177 8.34 12.74 11.07
C CYS A 177 7.09 11.97 11.55
N GLN A 178 6.30 11.46 10.62
CA GLN A 178 5.21 10.53 10.87
C GLN A 178 5.49 9.22 10.15
N LEU A 179 5.12 8.12 10.81
CA LEU A 179 5.09 6.79 10.21
C LEU A 179 3.66 6.28 10.23
N ASP A 180 3.20 5.73 9.13
CA ASP A 180 1.94 4.99 9.08
C ASP A 180 2.25 3.49 9.02
N PHE A 181 1.84 2.73 10.04
CA PHE A 181 2.22 1.33 10.16
C PHE A 181 1.21 0.41 9.48
N PHE A 182 1.69 -0.43 8.56
CA PHE A 182 0.83 -1.34 7.81
C PHE A 182 0.42 -2.55 8.66
N VAL A 183 -0.81 -2.51 9.18
CA VAL A 183 -1.35 -3.49 10.12
C VAL A 183 -2.35 -4.46 9.48
N LEU A 184 -2.39 -4.53 8.15
CA LEU A 184 -3.13 -5.49 7.32
C LEU A 184 -4.66 -5.44 7.40
N GLN A 185 -5.26 -5.46 8.59
CA GLN A 185 -6.71 -5.62 8.79
C GLN A 185 -7.24 -4.76 9.94
N TYR A 186 -8.48 -4.27 9.84
CA TYR A 186 -9.11 -3.42 10.86
C TYR A 186 -9.15 -4.04 12.27
N SER A 187 -9.32 -5.36 12.37
CA SER A 187 -9.31 -6.04 13.68
C SER A 187 -7.94 -6.00 14.35
N ALA A 188 -6.86 -5.97 13.57
CA ALA A 188 -5.50 -5.81 14.07
C ALA A 188 -5.22 -4.38 14.50
N TYR A 189 -5.67 -3.40 13.71
CA TYR A 189 -5.67 -1.99 14.09
C TYR A 189 -6.26 -1.81 15.50
N LYS A 190 -7.48 -2.30 15.73
CA LYS A 190 -8.15 -2.19 17.06
C LYS A 190 -7.38 -2.82 18.22
N GLN A 191 -6.54 -3.82 17.94
CA GLN A 191 -5.71 -4.47 18.95
C GLN A 191 -4.43 -3.67 19.20
N LEU A 192 -3.76 -3.24 18.13
CA LEU A 192 -2.48 -2.56 18.19
C LEU A 192 -2.62 -1.10 18.63
N ASP A 193 -3.71 -0.43 18.27
CA ASP A 193 -4.08 0.90 18.76
C ASP A 193 -4.14 0.97 20.30
N LYS A 194 -4.57 -0.13 20.95
CA LYS A 194 -4.57 -0.23 22.42
C LYS A 194 -3.20 -0.56 23.01
N ALA A 195 -2.30 -1.12 22.20
CA ALA A 195 -1.02 -1.65 22.65
C ALA A 195 0.15 -0.69 22.38
N LEU A 196 0.00 0.20 21.41
CA LEU A 196 1.05 1.10 20.93
C LEU A 196 0.68 2.55 21.27
N PRO A 197 1.65 3.37 21.70
CA PRO A 197 1.42 4.80 21.86
C PRO A 197 1.45 5.51 20.51
N GLU A 198 0.75 6.66 20.42
CA GLU A 198 0.79 7.55 19.25
C GLU A 198 2.18 8.14 18.98
N LYS A 199 3.04 8.23 19.99
CA LYS A 199 4.40 8.77 19.88
C LYS A 199 5.44 7.69 20.13
N VAL A 200 6.33 7.52 19.16
CA VAL A 200 7.36 6.47 19.19
C VAL A 200 8.76 7.01 19.00
N HIS A 201 9.74 6.23 19.48
CA HIS A 201 11.16 6.51 19.30
C HIS A 201 11.68 5.65 18.15
N VAL A 202 12.14 6.31 17.09
CA VAL A 202 12.57 5.70 15.84
C VAL A 202 14.05 5.97 15.62
N GLU A 203 14.78 4.91 15.27
CA GLU A 203 16.18 4.97 14.89
C GLU A 203 16.36 4.40 13.49
N LYS A 204 17.13 5.07 12.63
CA LYS A 204 17.60 4.46 11.38
C LYS A 204 18.65 3.44 11.76
N LYS A 205 18.32 2.17 11.55
CA LYS A 205 19.14 1.05 11.98
C LYS A 205 19.09 -0.02 10.91
N ASP A 206 20.25 -0.53 10.52
CA ASP A 206 20.34 -1.73 9.70
C ASP A 206 19.96 -2.93 10.58
N CYS A 207 18.66 -3.21 10.64
CA CYS A 207 18.07 -4.27 11.43
C CYS A 207 17.42 -5.29 10.50
N GLN A 208 17.37 -6.54 10.95
CA GLN A 208 16.74 -7.61 10.19
C GLN A 208 15.21 -7.52 10.34
N VAL A 209 14.54 -7.20 9.24
CA VAL A 209 13.08 -7.33 9.10
C VAL A 209 12.73 -8.82 9.11
N LYS A 210 11.79 -9.22 9.96
CA LYS A 210 11.34 -10.62 10.09
C LYS A 210 10.11 -10.88 9.24
N ASP A 211 9.90 -12.15 8.90
CA ASP A 211 8.67 -12.62 8.28
C ASP A 211 7.61 -13.00 9.34
N TYR A 212 6.55 -12.20 9.40
CA TYR A 212 5.40 -12.40 10.28
C TYR A 212 4.20 -13.01 9.56
N ILE A 213 4.33 -13.40 8.29
CA ILE A 213 3.23 -14.02 7.53
C ILE A 213 3.00 -15.44 8.04
N THR A 214 1.78 -15.70 8.48
CA THR A 214 1.32 -17.03 8.92
C THR A 214 0.20 -17.56 8.03
N GLY A 215 -0.17 -18.83 8.21
CA GLY A 215 -1.35 -19.39 7.55
C GLY A 215 -2.65 -18.63 7.89
N LYS A 216 -2.74 -17.98 9.06
CA LYS A 216 -3.87 -17.11 9.42
C LYS A 216 -3.89 -15.83 8.58
N VAL A 217 -2.73 -15.18 8.44
CA VAL A 217 -2.55 -14.00 7.59
C VAL A 217 -2.88 -14.32 6.14
N GLN A 218 -2.35 -15.43 5.61
CA GLN A 218 -2.65 -15.89 4.24
C GLN A 218 -4.14 -16.22 4.05
N LYS A 219 -4.75 -16.90 5.00
CA LYS A 219 -6.19 -17.23 4.96
C LYS A 219 -7.06 -15.99 4.97
N TRP A 220 -6.77 -15.01 5.82
CA TRP A 220 -7.51 -13.75 5.84
C TRP A 220 -7.42 -13.04 4.48
N ALA A 221 -6.21 -13.00 3.91
CA ALA A 221 -5.94 -12.42 2.60
C ALA A 221 -6.47 -13.27 1.43
N VAL A 222 -7.21 -14.37 1.66
CA VAL A 222 -7.75 -15.24 0.59
C VAL A 222 -6.65 -15.80 -0.33
N LEU A 223 -5.44 -16.00 0.22
CA LEU A 223 -4.33 -16.61 -0.51
C LEU A 223 -4.43 -18.14 -0.39
N LYS A 224 -4.35 -18.83 -1.53
CA LYS A 224 -4.21 -20.29 -1.55
C LYS A 224 -2.82 -20.63 -1.03
N GLY A 225 -2.74 -21.12 0.22
CA GLY A 225 -1.47 -21.35 0.89
C GLY A 225 -0.57 -22.31 0.11
N LYS A 226 0.68 -21.90 -0.16
CA LYS A 226 1.80 -22.83 -0.10
C LYS A 226 2.26 -22.84 1.35
N ALA A 227 1.67 -23.71 2.16
CA ALA A 227 2.30 -24.06 3.43
C ALA A 227 3.60 -24.80 3.08
N LYS A 228 4.74 -24.12 3.20
CA LYS A 228 6.05 -24.78 3.26
C LYS A 228 6.81 -24.23 4.47
N GLY A 229 6.61 -24.89 5.60
CA GLY A 229 7.76 -25.29 6.38
C GLY A 229 8.46 -26.41 5.60
N VAL A 230 9.79 -26.31 5.51
CA VAL A 230 10.81 -27.37 5.37
C VAL A 230 12.07 -26.65 4.87
N SER A 231 12.95 -26.31 5.82
CA SER A 231 14.39 -26.28 5.55
C SER A 231 14.92 -27.64 5.96
N SER A 232 14.92 -28.58 5.02
CA SER A 232 15.78 -29.75 5.08
C SER A 232 16.83 -29.58 3.99
N SER A 233 18.09 -29.57 4.42
CA SER A 233 19.26 -30.19 3.77
C SER A 233 19.13 -30.42 2.26
N SER A 234 19.88 -29.69 1.43
CA SER A 234 21.25 -30.11 1.01
C SER A 234 21.29 -31.61 0.75
N ASP A 235 21.16 -31.99 -0.51
CA ASP A 235 21.90 -33.06 -1.18
C ASP A 235 21.41 -33.12 -2.65
N ASP A 236 22.32 -33.59 -3.50
CA ASP A 236 22.16 -34.06 -4.88
C ASP A 236 22.62 -33.12 -6.02
N ASP A 237 23.90 -33.33 -6.31
CA ASP A 237 24.65 -33.31 -7.56
C ASP A 237 23.91 -33.89 -8.81
N ASP A 238 24.64 -33.87 -9.93
CA ASP A 238 24.43 -34.49 -11.26
C ASP A 238 24.08 -33.46 -12.34
N GLU A 239 25.08 -32.90 -13.04
CA GLU A 239 25.91 -33.47 -14.13
C GLU A 239 25.16 -33.64 -15.46
N ASP A 240 25.92 -33.27 -16.49
CA ASP A 240 25.60 -33.17 -17.91
C ASP A 240 25.15 -34.50 -18.53
N ASP A 241 24.39 -34.44 -19.63
CA ASP A 241 24.80 -35.12 -20.87
C ASP A 241 23.85 -34.87 -22.04
N ASP A 242 24.51 -34.82 -23.19
CA ASP A 242 24.07 -34.41 -24.52
C ASP A 242 23.20 -35.43 -25.28
N ASP A 243 22.65 -34.89 -26.38
CA ASP A 243 22.54 -35.51 -27.71
C ASP A 243 21.36 -36.42 -28.16
N ASP A 244 21.08 -36.19 -29.45
CA ASP A 244 20.55 -37.08 -30.48
C ASP A 244 19.03 -37.26 -30.72
N ASP A 245 18.54 -36.40 -31.62
CA ASP A 245 18.19 -36.74 -33.01
C ASP A 245 17.35 -38.01 -33.29
N LYS A 246 16.11 -37.83 -33.78
CA LYS A 246 15.55 -38.58 -34.93
C LYS A 246 14.16 -38.11 -35.38
N LYS A 247 14.11 -37.67 -36.64
CA LYS A 247 12.93 -37.55 -37.52
C LYS A 247 12.16 -38.87 -37.65
N HIS A 248 10.84 -38.81 -37.73
CA HIS A 248 10.05 -39.61 -38.68
C HIS A 248 8.71 -38.93 -39.05
N HIS A 249 8.42 -38.93 -40.36
CA HIS A 249 7.20 -38.49 -41.03
C HIS A 249 6.01 -39.43 -40.76
N HIS A 250 4.75 -38.92 -40.80
CA HIS A 250 3.70 -39.35 -41.75
C HIS A 250 2.33 -38.65 -41.56
N HIS A 251 1.87 -38.04 -42.66
CA HIS A 251 0.52 -37.87 -43.23
C HIS A 251 -0.77 -38.35 -42.51
N HIS A 252 -1.81 -37.50 -42.48
CA HIS A 252 -3.20 -37.70 -43.03
C HIS A 252 -4.08 -36.46 -42.70
N LYS A 253 -4.44 -35.57 -43.64
CA LYS A 253 -5.63 -35.52 -44.54
C LYS A 253 -7.05 -35.52 -43.90
N HIS A 254 -7.72 -34.37 -44.09
CA HIS A 254 -9.14 -34.09 -44.47
C HIS A 254 -10.35 -34.49 -43.61
N HIS A 255 -11.22 -33.51 -43.32
CA HIS A 255 -12.66 -33.36 -43.65
C HIS A 255 -13.14 -32.04 -42.96
N ASP A 256 -13.61 -30.94 -43.57
CA ASP A 256 -14.55 -30.59 -44.65
C ASP A 256 -16.04 -30.52 -44.21
N LYS A 257 -16.66 -29.33 -44.45
CA LYS A 257 -18.11 -28.97 -44.55
C LYS A 257 -18.92 -28.82 -43.23
N LYS A 258 -19.93 -27.93 -43.06
CA LYS A 258 -20.75 -27.09 -43.97
C LYS A 258 -21.66 -26.09 -43.19
N LYS A 259 -21.84 -24.87 -43.73
CA LYS A 259 -23.06 -24.06 -44.00
C LYS A 259 -24.33 -24.09 -43.11
N LYS A 260 -24.81 -22.87 -42.76
CA LYS A 260 -26.11 -22.19 -43.08
C LYS A 260 -26.27 -20.99 -42.10
N LYS A 261 -26.47 -19.70 -42.40
CA LYS A 261 -27.13 -18.87 -43.44
C LYS A 261 -28.67 -18.71 -43.28
N HIS A 262 -29.10 -17.43 -43.25
CA HIS A 262 -30.43 -16.82 -43.48
C HIS A 262 -31.39 -16.71 -42.26
N HIS A 263 -32.22 -15.66 -42.07
CA HIS A 263 -32.67 -14.48 -42.86
C HIS A 263 -33.40 -13.50 -41.90
N ASP A 264 -33.38 -12.18 -42.22
CA ASP A 264 -34.46 -11.16 -42.29
C ASP A 264 -35.41 -10.93 -41.09
N ASP A 265 -36.12 -9.82 -40.91
CA ASP A 265 -36.16 -8.41 -41.34
C ASP A 265 -37.23 -7.77 -40.39
N ASP A 266 -37.58 -6.50 -40.60
CA ASP A 266 -38.77 -5.76 -40.10
C ASP A 266 -38.54 -4.78 -38.93
N ASP A 267 -38.09 -3.57 -39.33
CA ASP A 267 -38.82 -2.29 -39.27
C ASP A 267 -40.03 -2.19 -38.31
N ASP A 268 -40.06 -1.13 -37.49
CA ASP A 268 -41.05 -0.05 -37.64
C ASP A 268 -40.86 1.07 -36.61
N ASP A 269 -40.99 2.28 -37.14
CA ASP A 269 -40.99 3.59 -36.52
C ASP A 269 -42.12 3.76 -35.49
N ASP A 270 -41.92 4.65 -34.50
CA ASP A 270 -42.98 5.62 -34.17
C ASP A 270 -42.42 6.83 -33.38
N GLU A 271 -42.85 7.98 -33.86
CA GLU A 271 -42.47 9.34 -33.52
C GLU A 271 -43.09 9.86 -32.20
N ASP A 272 -42.55 10.99 -31.76
CA ASP A 272 -43.24 12.14 -31.15
C ASP A 272 -44.21 11.92 -29.96
N ASP A 273 -43.87 12.50 -28.80
CA ASP A 273 -44.67 13.66 -28.38
C ASP A 273 -43.99 14.62 -27.38
N LYS A 274 -44.35 15.88 -27.56
CA LYS A 274 -43.86 17.10 -26.90
C LYS A 274 -44.67 17.41 -25.62
N LYS A 275 -44.02 18.09 -24.65
CA LYS A 275 -44.49 19.29 -23.90
C LYS A 275 -43.62 19.45 -22.62
N LYS A 276 -42.78 20.47 -22.46
CA LYS A 276 -42.98 21.92 -22.22
C LYS A 276 -43.50 22.31 -20.82
N HIS A 277 -42.79 23.31 -20.27
CA HIS A 277 -43.06 24.21 -19.11
C HIS A 277 -42.71 23.63 -17.72
N HIS A 278 -42.02 24.32 -16.80
CA HIS A 278 -42.02 25.75 -16.45
C HIS A 278 -40.66 26.25 -15.91
N HIS A 279 -40.40 27.55 -16.15
CA HIS A 279 -39.51 28.43 -15.39
C HIS A 279 -39.93 28.50 -13.91
N HIS A 280 -38.95 28.62 -13.01
CA HIS A 280 -38.98 29.65 -11.97
C HIS A 280 -37.55 30.01 -11.55
N ASP A 281 -37.31 31.32 -11.56
CA ASP A 281 -36.18 32.05 -11.04
C ASP A 281 -36.17 32.05 -9.49
N ASP A 282 -35.22 32.80 -8.92
CA ASP A 282 -35.13 33.28 -7.53
C ASP A 282 -34.39 32.29 -6.58
N ASP A 283 -33.42 32.66 -5.74
CA ASP A 283 -32.83 33.94 -5.34
C ASP A 283 -31.50 33.68 -4.62
N ASP A 284 -30.74 34.75 -4.46
CA ASP A 284 -29.55 34.94 -3.63
C ASP A 284 -29.64 34.36 -2.21
N ASP A 285 -28.50 33.93 -1.65
CA ASP A 285 -28.22 34.14 -0.22
C ASP A 285 -26.71 34.09 0.05
N GLU A 286 -26.14 35.29 0.21
CA GLU A 286 -24.89 35.56 0.91
C GLU A 286 -25.04 35.32 2.43
N ASP A 287 -23.89 35.11 3.09
CA ASP A 287 -23.63 35.38 4.51
C ASP A 287 -24.44 34.64 5.59
N ASP A 288 -23.76 33.78 6.37
CA ASP A 288 -23.63 34.11 7.80
C ASP A 288 -22.40 33.47 8.47
N LYS A 289 -21.57 34.36 9.04
CA LYS A 289 -20.50 34.05 9.99
C LYS A 289 -21.11 33.85 11.36
N LYS A 290 -21.00 32.66 11.97
CA LYS A 290 -21.13 32.55 13.44
C LYS A 290 -20.00 31.77 14.12
N LYS A 291 -19.13 32.58 14.71
CA LYS A 291 -18.28 32.34 15.88
C LYS A 291 -18.96 31.40 16.89
N LYS A 292 -18.26 30.35 17.32
CA LYS A 292 -18.45 29.75 18.65
C LYS A 292 -17.21 30.02 19.50
N LYS A 293 -17.37 30.98 20.43
CA LYS A 293 -16.54 31.13 21.62
C LYS A 293 -16.95 30.02 22.60
N HIS A 294 -16.02 29.19 23.04
CA HIS A 294 -16.22 28.36 24.22
C HIS A 294 -15.82 29.17 25.46
N HIS A 295 -16.74 29.21 26.42
CA HIS A 295 -16.58 29.77 27.75
C HIS A 295 -15.64 28.89 28.58
N HIS A 296 -14.65 29.51 29.23
CA HIS A 296 -14.04 28.99 30.45
C HIS A 296 -15.03 29.21 31.61
N HIS A 297 -15.36 28.14 32.33
CA HIS A 297 -15.78 28.22 33.73
C HIS A 297 -14.54 27.89 34.55
N ASP A 298 -14.06 28.88 35.28
CA ASP A 298 -13.22 28.70 36.44
C ASP A 298 -14.20 28.75 37.63
N ASP A 299 -14.33 27.65 38.34
CA ASP A 299 -14.92 27.61 39.68
C ASP A 299 -13.89 26.90 40.57
N ASP A 300 -13.26 27.74 41.41
CA ASP A 300 -12.87 27.57 42.81
C ASP A 300 -12.90 26.16 43.41
N ASP A 301 -11.81 25.82 44.12
CA ASP A 301 -11.90 25.26 45.48
C ASP A 301 -10.59 25.59 46.22
N ASP A 302 -10.73 26.50 47.19
CA ASP A 302 -9.84 26.71 48.32
C ASP A 302 -9.81 25.43 49.18
N ASP A 303 -8.63 25.02 49.63
CA ASP A 303 -8.53 24.30 50.91
C ASP A 303 -7.21 24.69 51.59
N ASP A 304 -7.41 25.16 52.81
CA ASP A 304 -6.47 25.66 53.78
C ASP A 304 -5.57 24.54 54.38
N ASP A 305 -4.70 25.01 55.27
CA ASP A 305 -4.15 24.33 56.45
C ASP A 305 -2.78 23.62 56.37
N ASP A 306 -1.83 24.36 56.95
CA ASP A 306 -1.03 23.99 58.14
C ASP A 306 0.29 23.20 58.01
N ASP A 307 1.25 23.75 58.78
CA ASP A 307 2.60 23.32 59.22
C ASP A 307 3.83 23.46 58.28
#